data_AF-A0A8T5L0V1-F1
#
_entry.id   AF-A0A8T5L0V1-F1
#
_cell.length_a   1.000
_cell.length_b   1.000
_cell.length_c   1.000
_cell.angle_alpha   90.00
_cell.angle_beta   90.00
_cell.angle_gamma   90.00
#
_symmetry.space_group_name_H-M   'P 1'
#
loop_
_entity.id
_entity.type
_entity.pdbx_description
1 polymer ?
#
loop_
_entity_poly.entity_id
_entity_poly.type
_entity_poly.pdbx_seq_one_letter_code
_entity_poly.pdbx_strand_id
1 'polypeptide(L)'
;MKKKYLTSKIASLSPINSLRRGIYKRAGYKIGKNVSIARNVKILAKELEIGDNARIADGVFISSLRKVKIGEFTEISQNVIIDGDNELEIGDNCFIGTGYHINVRDKVTLEDSVALGGSGGQIWTHSTWPEEIDGHQINKISSVHIGKNSWIGTKAIIHPGVKIGQNSIIGSNSLVTTDIPENTLAFGNPATPIKKVSEMKKDLKDWEKEDILMNLVKRFIDTYGGQYQKTEIGIMIKDRNETAIISMKKIEPEEIAKFDSKTAYFDIERKRCSKKNIKLERNFRRFANYYSARFKSE
;
A
#
# COMPACT_ATOMS: atom_id res chain seq x y z
N MET A 1 10.22 25.77 0.16
CA MET A 1 8.98 25.32 0.83
C MET A 1 7.77 26.21 0.61
N LYS A 2 7.83 27.55 0.73
CA LYS A 2 6.67 28.46 0.53
C LYS A 2 5.85 28.21 -0.75
N LYS A 3 6.51 28.03 -1.90
CA LYS A 3 5.83 27.72 -3.19
C LYS A 3 5.03 26.42 -3.14
N LYS A 4 5.60 25.36 -2.53
CA LYS A 4 4.94 24.05 -2.40
C LYS A 4 3.76 24.11 -1.42
N TYR A 5 3.87 24.91 -0.36
CA TYR A 5 2.75 25.19 0.53
C TYR A 5 1.58 25.85 -0.20
N LEU A 6 1.86 26.88 -1.01
CA LEU A 6 0.83 27.52 -1.82
C LEU A 6 0.21 26.54 -2.83
N THR A 7 1.00 25.70 -3.49
CA THR A 7 0.51 24.62 -4.36
C THR A 7 -0.49 23.72 -3.63
N SER A 8 -0.11 23.24 -2.44
CA SER A 8 -0.95 22.37 -1.61
C SER A 8 -2.27 23.05 -1.22
N LYS A 9 -2.20 24.32 -0.82
CA LYS A 9 -3.39 25.13 -0.49
C LYS A 9 -4.32 25.29 -1.70
N ILE A 10 -3.80 25.67 -2.86
CA ILE A 10 -4.59 25.83 -4.09
C ILE A 10 -5.21 24.49 -4.51
N ALA A 11 -4.45 23.39 -4.43
CA ALA A 11 -4.98 22.07 -4.71
C ALA A 11 -6.15 21.73 -3.77
N SER A 12 -6.03 21.96 -2.47
CA SER A 12 -7.09 21.65 -1.49
C SER A 12 -8.41 22.42 -1.72
N LEU A 13 -8.35 23.58 -2.36
CA LEU A 13 -9.53 24.38 -2.69
C LEU A 13 -10.31 23.82 -3.90
N SER A 14 -9.65 23.02 -4.74
CA SER A 14 -10.26 22.53 -5.97
C SER A 14 -11.22 21.35 -5.73
N PRO A 15 -12.48 21.43 -6.16
CA PRO A 15 -13.45 20.35 -5.93
C PRO A 15 -13.19 19.11 -6.82
N ILE A 16 -12.47 19.27 -7.92
CA ILE A 16 -12.33 18.22 -8.95
C ILE A 16 -10.96 17.56 -8.85
N ASN A 17 -10.93 16.23 -8.72
CA ASN A 17 -9.69 15.45 -8.57
C ASN A 17 -8.70 15.63 -9.74
N SER A 18 -9.18 15.72 -10.99
CA SER A 18 -8.32 15.93 -12.16
C SER A 18 -7.56 17.27 -12.10
N LEU A 19 -8.22 18.34 -11.64
CA LEU A 19 -7.60 19.65 -11.47
C LEU A 19 -6.55 19.63 -10.35
N ARG A 20 -6.84 18.97 -9.22
CA ARG A 20 -5.87 18.77 -8.13
C ARG A 20 -4.61 18.05 -8.59
N ARG A 21 -4.75 16.97 -9.36
CA ARG A 21 -3.60 16.30 -9.99
C ARG A 21 -2.83 17.22 -10.92
N GLY A 22 -3.53 18.01 -11.74
CA GLY A 22 -2.91 18.98 -12.64
C GLY A 22 -2.10 20.07 -11.93
N ILE A 23 -2.60 20.58 -10.80
CA ILE A 23 -1.90 21.55 -9.96
C ILE A 23 -0.59 20.96 -9.42
N TYR A 24 -0.64 19.74 -8.87
CA TYR A 24 0.55 19.07 -8.36
C TYR A 24 1.58 18.77 -9.48
N LYS A 25 1.13 18.34 -10.66
CA LYS A 25 2.02 18.15 -11.83
C LYS A 25 2.72 19.43 -12.26
N ARG A 26 1.98 20.54 -12.38
CA ARG A 26 2.55 21.86 -12.74
C ARG A 26 3.56 22.37 -11.70
N ALA A 27 3.44 21.93 -10.45
CA ALA A 27 4.43 22.22 -9.41
C ALA A 27 5.68 21.33 -9.47
N GLY A 28 5.81 20.46 -10.47
CA GLY A 28 6.96 19.57 -10.68
C GLY A 28 6.88 18.22 -9.96
N TYR A 29 5.70 17.83 -9.47
CA TYR A 29 5.53 16.51 -8.86
C TYR A 29 5.14 15.46 -9.89
N LYS A 30 5.55 14.21 -9.66
CA LYS A 30 5.20 13.07 -10.49
C LYS A 30 3.90 12.45 -9.98
N ILE A 31 2.84 12.54 -10.77
CA ILE A 31 1.51 12.04 -10.39
C ILE A 31 1.01 11.07 -11.47
N GLY A 32 0.75 9.83 -11.06
CA GLY A 32 0.27 8.75 -11.91
C GLY A 32 -1.13 8.96 -12.49
N LYS A 33 -1.50 8.01 -13.35
CA LYS A 33 -2.85 7.87 -13.93
C LYS A 33 -3.81 7.44 -12.83
N ASN A 34 -5.05 7.93 -12.90
CA ASN A 34 -6.15 7.54 -12.01
C ASN A 34 -5.89 7.66 -10.49
N VAL A 35 -4.87 8.44 -10.09
CA VAL A 35 -4.66 8.80 -8.69
C VAL A 35 -5.90 9.53 -8.17
N SER A 36 -6.35 9.17 -6.98
CA SER A 36 -7.42 9.87 -6.27
C SER A 36 -6.84 10.56 -5.06
N ILE A 37 -6.84 11.89 -5.07
CA ILE A 37 -6.55 12.67 -3.87
C ILE A 37 -7.92 13.11 -3.33
N ALA A 38 -8.14 13.22 -2.03
CA ALA A 38 -9.34 13.85 -1.46
C ALA A 38 -9.18 15.37 -1.33
N ARG A 39 -10.27 16.09 -1.03
CA ARG A 39 -10.27 17.56 -1.05
C ARG A 39 -9.40 18.13 0.07
N ASN A 40 -9.55 17.62 1.29
CA ASN A 40 -8.85 18.15 2.46
C ASN A 40 -7.48 17.49 2.66
N VAL A 41 -6.74 17.29 1.57
CA VAL A 41 -5.38 16.73 1.61
C VAL A 41 -4.37 17.86 1.48
N LYS A 42 -3.41 17.88 2.38
CA LYS A 42 -2.30 18.83 2.37
C LYS A 42 -0.97 18.08 2.24
N ILE A 43 -0.24 18.32 1.15
CA ILE A 43 1.06 17.69 0.90
C ILE A 43 2.14 18.75 0.78
N LEU A 44 3.11 18.69 1.69
CA LEU A 44 4.28 19.55 1.77
C LEU A 44 5.51 18.65 1.64
N ALA A 45 6.04 18.52 0.44
CA ALA A 45 7.27 17.76 0.19
C ALA A 45 8.17 18.54 -0.78
N LYS A 46 9.49 18.36 -0.71
CA LYS A 46 10.39 18.91 -1.74
C LYS A 46 10.23 18.10 -3.04
N GLU A 47 10.21 16.78 -2.92
CA GLU A 47 9.97 15.82 -3.99
C GLU A 47 8.77 14.91 -3.68
N LEU A 48 7.90 14.69 -4.67
CA LEU A 48 6.71 13.85 -4.55
C LEU A 48 6.53 13.00 -5.81
N GLU A 49 6.37 11.69 -5.58
CA GLU A 49 6.00 10.70 -6.58
C GLU A 49 4.81 9.88 -6.06
N ILE A 50 3.72 9.86 -6.83
CA ILE A 50 2.52 9.06 -6.55
C ILE A 50 2.25 8.17 -7.75
N GLY A 51 2.28 6.85 -7.54
CA GLY A 51 2.06 5.82 -8.54
C GLY A 51 0.62 5.74 -9.05
N ASP A 52 0.42 5.01 -10.15
CA ASP A 52 -0.88 4.86 -10.77
C ASP A 52 -1.91 4.25 -9.80
N ASN A 53 -3.16 4.75 -9.87
CA ASN A 53 -4.31 4.24 -9.12
C ASN A 53 -4.26 4.40 -7.59
N ALA A 54 -3.20 5.00 -7.05
CA ALA A 54 -3.08 5.29 -5.62
C ALA A 54 -4.20 6.20 -5.11
N ARG A 55 -4.53 6.09 -3.82
CA ARG A 55 -5.57 6.87 -3.16
C ARG A 55 -5.05 7.55 -1.91
N ILE A 56 -5.35 8.83 -1.76
CA ILE A 56 -5.07 9.61 -0.55
C ILE A 56 -6.42 10.16 -0.08
N ALA A 57 -6.91 9.65 1.04
CA ALA A 57 -8.22 9.96 1.58
C ALA A 57 -8.24 11.32 2.31
N ASP A 58 -9.43 11.71 2.78
CA ASP A 58 -9.65 13.04 3.34
C ASP A 58 -8.92 13.25 4.67
N GLY A 59 -8.50 14.50 4.94
CA GLY A 59 -7.80 14.85 6.17
C GLY A 59 -6.33 14.41 6.24
N VAL A 60 -5.79 13.77 5.20
CA VAL A 60 -4.36 13.39 5.17
C VAL A 60 -3.48 14.64 5.14
N PHE A 61 -2.51 14.68 6.05
CA PHE A 61 -1.53 15.73 6.14
C PHE A 61 -0.10 15.17 6.06
N ILE A 62 0.64 15.59 5.04
CA ILE A 62 2.06 15.27 4.87
C ILE A 62 2.84 16.57 4.99
N SER A 63 3.67 16.69 6.02
CA SER A 63 4.34 17.92 6.43
C SER A 63 5.86 17.84 6.24
N SER A 64 6.37 18.73 5.39
CA SER A 64 7.78 19.15 5.28
C SER A 64 8.83 18.10 4.92
N LEU A 65 8.45 16.98 4.32
CA LEU A 65 9.38 15.91 3.94
C LEU A 65 10.31 16.29 2.78
N ARG A 66 11.54 15.76 2.80
CA ARG A 66 12.48 15.89 1.67
C ARG A 66 11.96 15.15 0.45
N LYS A 67 11.52 13.91 0.61
CA LYS A 67 11.04 13.06 -0.49
C LYS A 67 9.89 12.19 -0.02
N VAL A 68 8.86 12.09 -0.84
CA VAL A 68 7.72 11.21 -0.61
C VAL A 68 7.48 10.38 -1.86
N LYS A 69 7.53 9.06 -1.71
CA LYS A 69 7.15 8.10 -2.75
C LYS A 69 5.99 7.25 -2.25
N ILE A 70 4.92 7.19 -3.04
CA ILE A 70 3.73 6.36 -2.80
C ILE A 70 3.54 5.48 -4.03
N GLY A 71 3.60 4.16 -3.86
CA GLY A 71 3.49 3.20 -4.95
C GLY A 71 2.10 3.07 -5.57
N GLU A 72 2.01 2.23 -6.59
CA GLU A 72 0.77 1.98 -7.33
C GLU A 72 -0.25 1.24 -6.47
N PHE A 73 -1.54 1.56 -6.65
CA PHE A 73 -2.63 0.94 -5.88
C PHE A 73 -2.53 1.06 -4.35
N THR A 74 -1.60 1.86 -3.84
CA THR A 74 -1.48 2.15 -2.42
C THR A 74 -2.55 3.11 -1.95
N GLU A 75 -3.09 2.85 -0.77
CA GLU A 75 -4.13 3.67 -0.14
C GLU A 75 -3.65 4.23 1.20
N ILE A 76 -3.76 5.54 1.35
CA ILE A 76 -3.60 6.24 2.63
C ILE A 76 -4.98 6.68 3.08
N SER A 77 -5.49 6.07 4.15
CA SER A 77 -6.82 6.33 4.69
C SER A 77 -6.91 7.67 5.44
N GLN A 78 -8.10 7.97 5.96
CA GLN A 78 -8.45 9.30 6.45
C GLN A 78 -7.59 9.71 7.64
N ASN A 79 -7.37 11.02 7.78
CA ASN A 79 -6.74 11.62 8.96
C ASN A 79 -5.34 11.09 9.29
N VAL A 80 -4.63 10.49 8.34
CA VAL A 80 -3.23 10.08 8.52
C VAL A 80 -2.34 11.32 8.56
N ILE A 81 -1.48 11.40 9.57
CA ILE A 81 -0.51 12.47 9.76
C ILE A 81 0.88 11.92 9.52
N ILE A 82 1.63 12.59 8.64
CA ILE A 82 3.00 12.26 8.31
C ILE A 82 3.82 13.54 8.46
N ASP A 83 4.78 13.53 9.37
CA ASP A 83 5.63 14.69 9.65
C ASP A 83 7.12 14.33 9.69
N GLY A 84 7.97 15.35 9.77
CA GLY A 84 9.42 15.22 9.72
C GLY A 84 10.01 16.04 8.57
N ASP A 85 11.23 15.69 8.19
CA ASP A 85 12.02 16.40 7.19
C ASP A 85 12.88 15.47 6.33
N ASN A 86 12.71 14.15 6.48
CA ASN A 86 13.48 13.14 5.75
C ASN A 86 12.64 12.44 4.67
N GLU A 87 13.00 11.21 4.31
CA GLU A 87 12.40 10.46 3.20
C GLU A 87 11.37 9.42 3.66
N LEU A 88 10.22 9.43 3.00
CA LEU A 88 9.20 8.38 3.13
C LEU A 88 9.07 7.63 1.81
N GLU A 89 9.24 6.31 1.87
CA GLU A 89 9.02 5.42 0.73
C GLU A 89 7.97 4.36 1.08
N ILE A 90 6.84 4.39 0.38
CA ILE A 90 5.77 3.40 0.48
C ILE A 90 5.68 2.67 -0.87
N GLY A 91 5.80 1.34 -0.84
CA GLY A 91 5.71 0.47 -2.00
C GLY A 91 4.32 0.38 -2.63
N ASP A 92 4.16 -0.60 -3.52
CA ASP A 92 2.90 -0.84 -4.23
C ASP A 92 1.92 -1.66 -3.39
N ASN A 93 0.62 -1.47 -3.59
CA ASN A 93 -0.46 -2.20 -2.92
C ASN A 93 -0.43 -2.11 -1.38
N CYS A 94 0.09 -1.02 -0.83
CA CYS A 94 0.11 -0.79 0.61
C CYS A 94 -1.22 -0.20 1.09
N PHE A 95 -1.51 -0.40 2.38
CA PHE A 95 -2.66 0.20 3.04
C PHE A 95 -2.21 0.87 4.34
N ILE A 96 -2.49 2.17 4.49
CA ILE A 96 -2.21 2.92 5.71
C ILE A 96 -3.55 3.25 6.36
N GLY A 97 -3.86 2.57 7.47
CA GLY A 97 -5.12 2.71 8.19
C GLY A 97 -5.36 4.11 8.77
N THR A 98 -6.62 4.39 9.04
CA THR A 98 -7.12 5.71 9.46
C THR A 98 -6.39 6.26 10.69
N GLY A 99 -6.01 7.54 10.68
CA GLY A 99 -5.45 8.18 11.87
C GLY A 99 -4.07 7.66 12.29
N TYR A 100 -3.34 6.97 11.41
CA TYR A 100 -1.94 6.65 11.67
C TYR A 100 -1.10 7.93 11.80
N HIS A 101 -0.10 7.88 12.68
CA HIS A 101 0.93 8.92 12.77
C HIS A 101 2.28 8.33 12.40
N ILE A 102 2.91 8.87 11.36
CA ILE A 102 4.23 8.44 10.88
C ILE A 102 5.19 9.61 10.99
N ASN A 103 6.14 9.51 11.91
CA ASN A 103 7.20 10.48 12.07
C ASN A 103 8.46 10.06 11.28
N VAL A 104 8.97 11.00 10.48
CA VAL A 104 10.03 10.78 9.48
C VAL A 104 11.18 11.78 9.67
N ARG A 105 11.77 11.79 10.87
CA ARG A 105 13.06 12.45 11.19
C ARG A 105 14.25 11.69 10.59
N ASP A 106 14.10 10.38 10.44
CA ASP A 106 14.94 9.55 9.57
C ASP A 106 14.07 8.80 8.54
N LYS A 107 14.69 8.09 7.60
CA LYS A 107 13.99 7.38 6.53
C LYS A 107 12.99 6.36 7.08
N VAL A 108 11.76 6.40 6.57
CA VAL A 108 10.76 5.33 6.79
C VAL A 108 10.51 4.61 5.48
N THR A 109 10.64 3.29 5.50
CA THR A 109 10.41 2.42 4.34
C THR A 109 9.33 1.40 4.64
N LEU A 110 8.27 1.41 3.84
CA LEU A 110 7.27 0.35 3.77
C LEU A 110 7.41 -0.31 2.40
N GLU A 111 7.81 -1.58 2.36
CA GLU A 111 7.92 -2.32 1.10
C GLU A 111 6.54 -2.63 0.49
N ASP A 112 6.53 -3.28 -0.68
CA ASP A 112 5.29 -3.66 -1.37
C ASP A 112 4.36 -4.46 -0.43
N SER A 113 3.07 -4.23 -0.55
CA SER A 113 2.04 -5.02 0.15
C SER A 113 2.09 -4.92 1.69
N VAL A 114 2.68 -3.86 2.26
CA VAL A 114 2.58 -3.60 3.70
C VAL A 114 1.20 -3.03 4.04
N ALA A 115 0.58 -3.58 5.09
CA ALA A 115 -0.69 -3.09 5.61
C ALA A 115 -0.55 -2.65 7.06
N LEU A 116 -0.82 -1.38 7.32
CA LEU A 116 -0.94 -0.80 8.65
C LEU A 116 -2.43 -0.80 9.02
N GLY A 117 -2.81 -1.71 9.90
CA GLY A 117 -4.19 -2.05 10.23
C GLY A 117 -4.90 -0.97 11.05
N GLY A 118 -6.20 -0.82 10.80
CA GLY A 118 -7.17 -0.05 11.60
C GLY A 118 -6.72 1.35 12.04
N SER A 119 -7.32 1.85 13.12
CA SER A 119 -7.11 3.23 13.56
C SER A 119 -6.00 3.42 14.60
N GLY A 120 -5.15 4.44 14.40
CA GLY A 120 -4.31 5.02 15.45
C GLY A 120 -3.02 4.27 15.81
N GLY A 121 -2.42 3.52 14.89
CA GLY A 121 -1.03 3.05 15.07
C GLY A 121 0.00 4.15 14.80
N GLN A 122 1.24 3.93 15.21
CA GLN A 122 2.29 4.94 15.18
C GLN A 122 3.63 4.37 14.72
N ILE A 123 4.40 5.15 13.97
CA ILE A 123 5.78 4.86 13.60
C ILE A 123 6.64 6.06 13.98
N TRP A 124 7.67 5.83 14.78
CA TRP A 124 8.57 6.87 15.27
C TRP A 124 9.99 6.65 14.77
N THR A 125 10.67 7.73 14.35
CA THR A 125 12.08 7.72 13.97
C THR A 125 12.96 8.58 14.89
N HIS A 126 12.40 9.16 15.96
CA HIS A 126 13.13 9.78 17.06
C HIS A 126 12.60 9.28 18.41
N SER A 127 13.41 9.29 19.47
CA SER A 127 13.04 8.69 20.78
C SER A 127 12.80 9.70 21.89
N THR A 128 13.67 10.69 22.07
CA THR A 128 13.70 11.58 23.23
C THR A 128 14.16 12.98 22.81
N TRP A 129 13.91 13.99 23.65
CA TRP A 129 14.32 15.38 23.41
C TRP A 129 15.14 15.96 24.57
N PRO A 130 16.28 15.35 24.94
CA PRO A 130 17.21 15.98 25.88
C PRO A 130 18.10 17.00 25.17
N GLU A 131 18.75 17.87 25.95
CA GLU A 131 19.76 18.79 25.43
C GLU A 131 21.07 18.03 25.14
N GLU A 132 21.44 17.94 23.86
CA GLU A 132 22.70 17.31 23.43
C GLU A 132 23.93 18.09 23.91
N ILE A 133 23.80 19.42 24.06
CA ILE A 133 24.87 20.32 24.57
C ILE A 133 25.23 19.96 26.02
N ASP A 134 24.26 19.49 26.81
CA ASP A 134 24.46 19.00 28.17
C ASP A 134 25.06 17.58 28.23
N GLY A 135 25.41 17.01 27.07
CA GLY A 135 26.05 15.70 26.96
C GLY A 135 25.08 14.52 26.90
N HIS A 136 23.76 14.76 26.79
CA HIS A 136 22.79 13.68 26.68
C HIS A 136 22.82 13.01 25.30
N GLN A 137 23.31 11.77 25.23
CA GLN A 137 23.36 10.96 23.99
C GLN A 137 22.22 9.93 23.88
N ILE A 138 21.08 10.17 24.54
CA ILE A 138 19.94 9.24 24.55
C ILE A 138 18.94 9.50 23.39
N ASN A 139 19.13 10.58 22.64
CA ASN A 139 18.34 10.87 21.45
C ASN A 139 18.73 9.91 20.32
N LYS A 140 17.84 8.97 20.02
CA LYS A 140 18.00 8.02 18.91
C LYS A 140 17.16 8.48 17.74
N ILE A 141 17.80 9.03 16.71
CA ILE A 141 17.19 9.25 15.40
C ILE A 141 17.62 8.10 14.48
N SER A 142 16.66 7.28 14.02
CA SER A 142 16.99 6.08 13.25
C SER A 142 15.85 5.59 12.38
N SER A 143 16.21 5.18 11.16
CA SER A 143 15.30 4.68 10.13
C SER A 143 14.44 3.51 10.59
N VAL A 144 13.21 3.44 10.11
CA VAL A 144 12.32 2.29 10.29
C VAL A 144 12.10 1.60 8.95
N HIS A 145 12.17 0.27 8.94
CA HIS A 145 11.94 -0.54 7.75
C HIS A 145 10.90 -1.63 8.02
N ILE A 146 9.86 -1.69 7.20
CA ILE A 146 8.81 -2.73 7.26
C ILE A 146 8.80 -3.50 5.93
N GLY A 147 9.16 -4.77 6.03
CA GLY A 147 9.34 -5.68 4.90
C GLY A 147 8.04 -6.08 4.23
N LYS A 148 8.18 -6.58 3.00
CA LYS A 148 7.09 -6.92 2.09
C LYS A 148 6.03 -7.82 2.72
N ASN A 149 4.76 -7.61 2.36
CA ASN A 149 3.60 -8.39 2.80
C ASN A 149 3.31 -8.37 4.31
N SER A 150 4.01 -7.56 5.11
CA SER A 150 3.81 -7.54 6.56
C SER A 150 2.51 -6.82 6.95
N TRP A 151 1.90 -7.30 8.03
CA TRP A 151 0.71 -6.72 8.65
C TRP A 151 1.05 -6.13 10.01
N ILE A 152 0.74 -4.86 10.21
CA ILE A 152 0.93 -4.16 11.49
C ILE A 152 -0.43 -3.93 12.10
N GLY A 153 -0.73 -4.56 13.23
CA GLY A 153 -2.02 -4.47 13.89
C GLY A 153 -2.41 -3.05 14.32
N THR A 154 -3.71 -2.84 14.49
CA THR A 154 -4.30 -1.58 14.93
C THR A 154 -3.66 -1.11 16.24
N LYS A 155 -3.33 0.19 16.36
CA LYS A 155 -2.67 0.79 17.53
C LYS A 155 -1.29 0.21 17.90
N ALA A 156 -0.64 -0.54 17.01
CA ALA A 156 0.76 -0.90 17.25
C ALA A 156 1.65 0.35 17.14
N ILE A 157 2.71 0.39 17.96
CA ILE A 157 3.70 1.46 17.98
C ILE A 157 5.06 0.86 17.60
N ILE A 158 5.70 1.44 16.58
CA ILE A 158 7.01 1.02 16.11
C ILE A 158 8.06 2.04 16.53
N HIS A 159 9.06 1.60 17.30
CA HIS A 159 10.14 2.46 17.78
C HIS A 159 11.22 2.77 16.73
N PRO A 160 12.02 3.83 16.96
CA PRO A 160 13.13 4.20 16.09
C PRO A 160 14.16 3.08 15.90
N GLY A 161 14.56 2.87 14.64
CA GLY A 161 15.59 1.90 14.26
C GLY A 161 15.10 0.46 14.06
N VAL A 162 13.81 0.19 14.25
CA VAL A 162 13.24 -1.16 14.11
C VAL A 162 13.16 -1.58 12.64
N LYS A 163 13.57 -2.82 12.39
CA LYS A 163 13.34 -3.56 11.13
C LYS A 163 12.36 -4.70 11.36
N ILE A 164 11.27 -4.72 10.61
CA ILE A 164 10.29 -5.81 10.60
C ILE A 164 10.50 -6.59 9.31
N GLY A 165 10.84 -7.87 9.43
CA GLY A 165 11.05 -8.76 8.29
C GLY A 165 9.79 -8.96 7.45
N GLN A 166 9.97 -9.43 6.21
CA GLN A 166 8.86 -9.73 5.30
C GLN A 166 7.93 -10.82 5.83
N ASN A 167 6.67 -10.76 5.40
CA ASN A 167 5.58 -11.67 5.78
C ASN A 167 5.35 -11.77 7.30
N SER A 168 5.76 -10.76 8.08
CA SER A 168 5.60 -10.76 9.52
C SER A 168 4.28 -10.09 9.93
N ILE A 169 3.73 -10.53 11.05
CA ILE A 169 2.46 -10.05 11.59
C ILE A 169 2.73 -9.49 12.98
N ILE A 170 2.46 -8.20 13.16
CA ILE A 170 2.49 -7.55 14.47
C ILE A 170 1.06 -7.46 14.99
N GLY A 171 0.88 -7.90 16.22
CA GLY A 171 -0.37 -7.80 16.95
C GLY A 171 -0.90 -6.39 17.11
N SER A 172 -2.22 -6.26 17.21
CA SER A 172 -2.83 -5.00 17.64
C SER A 172 -2.31 -4.58 19.02
N ASN A 173 -2.19 -3.27 19.25
CA ASN A 173 -1.75 -2.68 20.52
C ASN A 173 -0.36 -3.16 21.00
N SER A 174 0.50 -3.60 20.08
CA SER A 174 1.86 -4.05 20.41
C SER A 174 2.87 -2.90 20.39
N LEU A 175 3.88 -2.96 21.26
CA LEU A 175 5.01 -2.02 21.28
C LEU A 175 6.26 -2.71 20.71
N VAL A 176 6.64 -2.38 19.48
CA VAL A 176 7.80 -3.00 18.83
C VAL A 176 9.03 -2.16 19.11
N THR A 177 9.93 -2.66 19.96
CA THR A 177 11.17 -1.98 20.38
C THR A 177 12.44 -2.58 19.79
N THR A 178 12.35 -3.78 19.23
CA THR A 178 13.46 -4.53 18.62
C THR A 178 13.06 -5.09 17.26
N ASP A 179 14.05 -5.47 16.46
CA ASP A 179 13.83 -6.06 15.15
C ASP A 179 13.00 -7.34 15.24
N ILE A 180 12.09 -7.52 14.27
CA ILE A 180 11.25 -8.71 14.16
C ILE A 180 11.73 -9.51 12.96
N PRO A 181 12.13 -10.79 13.13
CA PRO A 181 12.55 -11.63 12.02
C PRO A 181 11.46 -11.80 10.97
N GLU A 182 11.84 -12.25 9.77
CA GLU A 182 10.90 -12.58 8.70
C GLU A 182 9.94 -13.70 9.10
N ASN A 183 8.77 -13.74 8.48
CA ASN A 183 7.74 -14.78 8.65
C ASN A 183 7.35 -14.99 10.13
N THR A 184 7.35 -13.94 10.94
CA THR A 184 7.15 -14.04 12.39
C THR A 184 5.84 -13.39 12.81
N LEU A 185 5.06 -14.09 13.62
CA LEU A 185 3.99 -13.48 14.40
C LEU A 185 4.60 -12.95 15.70
N ALA A 186 4.47 -11.65 15.97
CA ALA A 186 4.87 -11.03 17.23
C ALA A 186 3.70 -10.25 17.86
N PHE A 187 3.61 -10.24 19.19
CA PHE A 187 2.55 -9.57 19.94
C PHE A 187 3.08 -9.09 21.29
N GLY A 188 2.48 -8.04 21.85
CA GLY A 188 2.68 -7.64 23.24
C GLY A 188 3.35 -6.27 23.41
N ASN A 189 3.56 -5.89 24.67
CA ASN A 189 4.28 -4.68 25.06
C ASN A 189 5.34 -5.03 26.13
N PRO A 190 6.62 -5.18 25.76
CA PRO A 190 7.15 -5.13 24.38
C PRO A 190 6.68 -6.33 23.53
N ALA A 191 6.68 -6.16 22.22
CA ALA A 191 6.28 -7.19 21.26
C ALA A 191 7.36 -8.28 21.19
N THR A 192 6.97 -9.54 21.42
CA THR A 192 7.89 -10.68 21.35
C THR A 192 7.46 -11.64 20.24
N PRO A 193 8.40 -12.28 19.53
CA PRO A 193 8.09 -13.39 18.62
C PRO A 193 7.31 -14.51 19.33
N ILE A 194 6.22 -14.97 18.71
CA ILE A 194 5.37 -16.06 19.22
C ILE A 194 5.61 -17.34 18.43
N LYS A 195 5.47 -17.28 17.10
CA LYS A 195 5.59 -18.43 16.19
C LYS A 195 5.79 -17.97 14.75
N LYS A 196 6.09 -18.90 13.84
CA LYS A 196 6.19 -18.57 12.42
C LYS A 196 4.81 -18.45 11.79
N VAL A 197 4.68 -17.53 10.83
CA VAL A 197 3.45 -17.33 10.04
C VAL A 197 3.13 -18.55 9.18
N SER A 198 4.14 -19.30 8.73
CA SER A 198 3.97 -20.55 7.98
C SER A 198 3.20 -21.61 8.77
N GLU A 199 3.33 -21.65 10.10
CA GLU A 199 2.62 -22.61 10.96
C GLU A 199 1.11 -22.34 11.03
N MET A 200 0.67 -21.15 10.60
CA MET A 200 -0.75 -20.78 10.52
C MET A 200 -1.35 -21.03 9.14
N LYS A 201 -0.55 -21.46 8.16
CA LYS A 201 -1.00 -21.68 6.79
C LYS A 201 -1.57 -23.09 6.66
N LYS A 202 -2.84 -23.19 6.25
CA LYS A 202 -3.42 -24.48 5.83
C LYS A 202 -2.90 -24.85 4.45
N ASP A 203 -2.47 -26.10 4.28
CA ASP A 203 -2.20 -26.67 2.97
C ASP A 203 -3.52 -26.99 2.28
N LEU A 204 -3.81 -26.23 1.22
CA LEU A 204 -5.03 -26.37 0.44
C LEU A 204 -4.77 -27.28 -0.77
N LYS A 205 -5.70 -28.19 -1.02
CA LYS A 205 -5.79 -28.94 -2.28
C LYS A 205 -6.15 -28.00 -3.43
N ASP A 206 -5.86 -28.39 -4.67
CA ASP A 206 -6.06 -27.49 -5.81
C ASP A 206 -7.54 -27.14 -6.03
N TRP A 207 -8.46 -28.08 -5.82
CA TRP A 207 -9.90 -27.80 -5.87
C TRP A 207 -10.36 -26.80 -4.79
N GLU A 208 -9.77 -26.81 -3.58
CA GLU A 208 -10.08 -25.82 -2.54
C GLU A 208 -9.63 -24.41 -2.97
N LYS A 209 -8.47 -24.32 -3.64
CA LYS A 209 -7.99 -23.05 -4.18
C LYS A 209 -8.89 -22.55 -5.31
N GLU A 210 -9.33 -23.45 -6.19
CA GLU A 210 -10.28 -23.13 -7.26
C GLU A 210 -11.62 -22.62 -6.70
N ASP A 211 -12.16 -23.25 -5.65
CA ASP A 211 -13.39 -22.80 -5.00
C ASP A 211 -13.24 -21.41 -4.37
N ILE A 212 -12.12 -21.15 -3.70
CA ILE A 212 -11.81 -19.81 -3.17
C ILE A 212 -11.76 -18.78 -4.30
N LEU A 213 -11.11 -19.11 -5.41
CA LEU A 213 -11.03 -18.22 -6.57
C LEU A 213 -12.40 -17.98 -7.19
N MET A 214 -13.21 -19.03 -7.40
CA MET A 214 -14.56 -18.91 -7.93
C MET A 214 -15.43 -18.04 -7.04
N ASN A 215 -15.33 -18.18 -5.72
CA ASN A 215 -16.05 -17.34 -4.76
C ASN A 215 -15.58 -15.88 -4.80
N LEU A 216 -14.27 -15.64 -5.00
CA LEU A 216 -13.74 -14.29 -5.23
C LEU A 216 -14.32 -13.67 -6.51
N VAL A 217 -14.36 -14.42 -7.61
CA VAL A 217 -14.95 -13.95 -8.88
C VAL A 217 -16.43 -13.66 -8.72
N LYS A 218 -17.21 -14.55 -8.09
CA LYS A 218 -18.65 -14.31 -7.86
C LYS A 218 -18.89 -13.02 -7.09
N ARG A 219 -18.20 -12.83 -5.94
CA ARG A 219 -18.29 -11.58 -5.17
C ARG A 219 -17.87 -10.35 -5.98
N PHE A 220 -16.88 -10.48 -6.86
CA PHE A 220 -16.48 -9.39 -7.76
C PHE A 220 -17.61 -9.01 -8.71
N ILE A 221 -18.24 -9.99 -9.35
CA ILE A 221 -19.38 -9.78 -10.26
C ILE A 221 -20.57 -9.19 -9.52
N ASP A 222 -20.87 -9.65 -8.30
CA ASP A 222 -21.95 -9.07 -7.48
C ASP A 222 -21.69 -7.59 -7.15
N THR A 223 -20.41 -7.20 -6.98
CA THR A 223 -20.02 -5.83 -6.63
C THR A 223 -19.92 -4.90 -7.84
N TYR A 224 -19.37 -5.38 -8.95
CA TYR A 224 -18.99 -4.56 -10.11
C TYR A 224 -19.81 -4.85 -11.38
N GLY A 225 -20.60 -5.91 -11.40
CA GLY A 225 -21.28 -6.43 -12.58
C GLY A 225 -20.38 -7.26 -13.51
N GLY A 226 -20.91 -7.59 -14.68
CA GLY A 226 -20.24 -8.39 -15.71
C GLY A 226 -20.70 -9.85 -15.75
N GLN A 227 -20.01 -10.65 -16.56
CA GLN A 227 -20.25 -12.09 -16.70
C GLN A 227 -18.91 -12.82 -16.63
N TYR A 228 -18.93 -14.06 -16.14
CA TYR A 228 -17.74 -14.90 -16.09
C TYR A 228 -17.96 -16.24 -16.81
N GLN A 229 -16.87 -16.79 -17.34
CA GLN A 229 -16.82 -18.09 -17.99
C GLN A 229 -15.49 -18.78 -17.65
N LYS A 230 -15.54 -20.08 -17.33
CA LYS A 230 -14.32 -20.90 -17.22
C LYS A 230 -13.77 -21.18 -18.61
N THR A 231 -12.46 -21.05 -18.77
CA THR A 231 -11.72 -21.32 -20.01
C THR A 231 -10.52 -22.21 -19.69
N GLU A 232 -9.84 -22.72 -20.72
CA GLU A 232 -8.65 -23.57 -20.55
C GLU A 232 -7.51 -22.87 -19.79
N ILE A 233 -7.38 -21.56 -19.97
CA ILE A 233 -6.31 -20.74 -19.39
C ILE A 233 -6.69 -20.05 -18.08
N GLY A 234 -7.93 -20.22 -17.59
CA GLY A 234 -8.41 -19.61 -16.35
C GLY A 234 -9.86 -19.14 -16.40
N ILE A 235 -10.25 -18.28 -15.46
CA ILE A 235 -11.58 -17.68 -15.42
C ILE A 235 -11.56 -16.37 -16.18
N MET A 236 -12.35 -16.28 -17.23
CA MET A 236 -12.55 -15.06 -18.00
C MET A 236 -13.71 -14.27 -17.40
N ILE A 237 -13.48 -13.00 -17.12
CA ILE A 237 -14.51 -12.01 -16.76
C ILE A 237 -14.66 -11.05 -17.94
N LYS A 238 -15.89 -10.82 -18.39
CA LYS A 238 -16.24 -9.80 -19.38
C LYS A 238 -17.15 -8.75 -18.75
N ASP A 239 -16.77 -7.49 -18.92
CA ASP A 239 -17.63 -6.32 -18.64
C ASP A 239 -17.59 -5.39 -19.84
N ARG A 240 -18.71 -5.31 -20.57
CA ARG A 240 -18.83 -4.57 -21.84
C ARG A 240 -17.81 -5.06 -22.87
N ASN A 241 -16.85 -4.21 -23.24
CA ASN A 241 -15.79 -4.49 -24.21
C ASN A 241 -14.43 -4.78 -23.54
N GLU A 242 -14.38 -4.89 -22.22
CA GLU A 242 -13.16 -5.21 -21.48
C GLU A 242 -13.20 -6.66 -20.98
N THR A 243 -12.04 -7.32 -21.01
CA THR A 243 -11.88 -8.70 -20.58
C THR A 243 -10.78 -8.78 -19.51
N ALA A 244 -10.97 -9.61 -18.49
CA ALA A 244 -9.96 -9.97 -17.51
C ALA A 244 -9.85 -11.49 -17.41
N ILE A 245 -8.65 -12.04 -17.59
CA ILE A 245 -8.38 -13.47 -17.48
C ILE A 245 -7.65 -13.71 -16.16
N ILE A 246 -8.23 -14.54 -15.30
CA ILE A 246 -7.65 -14.86 -13.99
C ILE A 246 -7.23 -16.32 -14.00
N SER A 247 -5.92 -16.55 -14.00
CA SER A 247 -5.35 -17.88 -14.03
C SER A 247 -4.73 -18.26 -12.69
N MET A 248 -5.01 -19.49 -12.27
CA MET A 248 -4.34 -20.14 -11.15
C MET A 248 -2.92 -20.59 -11.51
N LYS A 249 -2.64 -20.75 -12.80
CA LYS A 249 -1.36 -21.22 -13.35
C LYS A 249 -0.65 -20.07 -14.04
N LYS A 250 0.64 -20.25 -14.25
CA LYS A 250 1.42 -19.42 -15.17
C LYS A 250 0.73 -19.30 -16.53
N ILE A 251 0.55 -18.06 -17.00
CA ILE A 251 0.10 -17.79 -18.38
C ILE A 251 1.34 -17.64 -19.26
N GLU A 252 1.43 -18.45 -20.31
CA GLU A 252 2.59 -18.41 -21.20
C GLU A 252 2.62 -17.14 -22.06
N PRO A 253 3.82 -16.61 -22.40
CA PRO A 253 3.95 -15.41 -23.23
C PRO A 253 3.21 -15.49 -24.58
N GLU A 254 3.15 -16.68 -25.17
CA GLU A 254 2.46 -16.96 -26.43
C GLU A 254 0.94 -16.77 -26.31
N GLU A 255 0.35 -17.12 -25.16
CA GLU A 255 -1.06 -16.83 -24.87
C GLU A 255 -1.29 -15.34 -24.63
N ILE A 256 -0.39 -14.70 -23.88
CA ILE A 256 -0.46 -13.26 -23.60
C ILE A 256 -0.40 -12.44 -24.90
N ALA A 257 0.39 -12.88 -25.89
CA ALA A 257 0.53 -12.21 -27.19
C ALA A 257 -0.79 -12.18 -27.99
N LYS A 258 -1.73 -13.10 -27.72
CA LYS A 258 -3.06 -13.13 -28.36
C LYS A 258 -4.02 -12.11 -27.74
N PHE A 259 -3.71 -11.56 -26.57
CA PHE A 259 -4.59 -10.65 -25.85
C PHE A 259 -4.51 -9.22 -26.40
N ASP A 260 -5.68 -8.69 -26.78
CA ASP A 260 -5.79 -7.33 -27.29
C ASP A 260 -5.49 -6.24 -26.24
N SER A 261 -5.67 -4.97 -26.61
CA SER A 261 -5.49 -3.84 -25.70
C SER A 261 -6.56 -3.74 -24.60
N LYS A 262 -7.65 -4.49 -24.71
CA LYS A 262 -8.80 -4.50 -23.80
C LYS A 262 -8.86 -5.75 -22.92
N THR A 263 -7.89 -6.64 -23.05
CA THR A 263 -7.79 -7.88 -22.30
C THR A 263 -6.63 -7.79 -21.32
N ALA A 264 -6.97 -7.77 -20.03
CA ALA A 264 -6.03 -7.86 -18.93
C ALA A 264 -5.89 -9.31 -18.45
N TYR A 265 -4.75 -9.64 -17.87
CA TYR A 265 -4.53 -10.95 -17.25
C TYR A 265 -4.03 -10.83 -15.80
N PHE A 266 -4.32 -11.87 -15.02
CA PHE A 266 -3.93 -12.04 -13.63
C PHE A 266 -3.38 -13.45 -13.44
N ASP A 267 -2.10 -13.54 -13.15
CA ASP A 267 -1.36 -14.77 -12.86
C ASP A 267 -1.19 -14.89 -11.35
N ILE A 268 -1.96 -15.81 -10.74
CA ILE A 268 -1.99 -15.99 -9.29
C ILE A 268 -0.72 -16.68 -8.79
N GLU A 269 -0.14 -17.58 -9.58
CA GLU A 269 1.07 -18.33 -9.25
C GLU A 269 2.26 -17.39 -9.11
N ARG A 270 2.45 -16.50 -10.09
CA ARG A 270 3.55 -15.52 -10.10
C ARG A 270 3.23 -14.23 -9.36
N LYS A 271 1.96 -14.01 -8.99
CA LYS A 271 1.46 -12.74 -8.46
C LYS A 271 1.74 -11.58 -9.42
N ARG A 272 1.40 -11.78 -10.69
CA ARG A 272 1.63 -10.83 -11.79
C ARG A 272 0.36 -10.47 -12.54
N CYS A 273 0.32 -9.28 -13.11
CA CYS A 273 -0.78 -8.87 -13.96
C CYS A 273 -0.31 -7.92 -15.06
N SER A 274 -1.05 -7.87 -16.16
CA SER A 274 -0.81 -6.89 -17.23
C SER A 274 -1.01 -5.45 -16.74
N LYS A 275 -0.32 -4.47 -17.34
CA LYS A 275 -0.56 -3.03 -17.12
C LYS A 275 -1.37 -2.35 -18.24
N LYS A 276 -2.55 -2.89 -18.58
CA LYS A 276 -3.40 -2.35 -19.68
C LYS A 276 -4.09 -1.04 -19.30
N ASN A 277 -4.21 -0.73 -18.00
CA ASN A 277 -4.88 0.46 -17.49
C ASN A 277 -6.35 0.56 -17.92
N ILE A 278 -7.02 -0.57 -18.11
CA ILE A 278 -8.46 -0.64 -18.41
C ILE A 278 -9.29 -0.62 -17.11
N LYS A 279 -10.60 -0.35 -17.19
CA LYS A 279 -11.44 -0.17 -15.99
C LYS A 279 -11.59 -1.48 -15.20
N LEU A 280 -11.83 -2.59 -15.89
CA LEU A 280 -12.02 -3.92 -15.34
C LEU A 280 -10.77 -4.39 -14.60
N GLU A 281 -9.58 -4.21 -15.18
CA GLU A 281 -8.30 -4.50 -14.54
C GLU A 281 -8.16 -3.74 -13.21
N ARG A 282 -8.37 -2.42 -13.23
CA ARG A 282 -8.27 -1.59 -12.02
C ARG A 282 -9.26 -2.01 -10.94
N ASN A 283 -10.50 -2.28 -11.33
CA ASN A 283 -11.56 -2.69 -10.41
C ASN A 283 -11.21 -4.04 -9.77
N PHE A 284 -10.80 -5.02 -10.59
CA PHE A 284 -10.42 -6.33 -10.10
C PHE A 284 -9.21 -6.26 -9.19
N ARG A 285 -8.16 -5.51 -9.54
CA ARG A 285 -6.97 -5.31 -8.67
C ARG A 285 -7.34 -4.72 -7.32
N ARG A 286 -8.16 -3.67 -7.30
CA ARG A 286 -8.61 -3.02 -6.05
C ARG A 286 -9.42 -3.98 -5.19
N PHE A 287 -10.32 -4.72 -5.81
CA PHE A 287 -11.12 -5.72 -5.13
C PHE A 287 -10.26 -6.85 -4.57
N ALA A 288 -9.39 -7.44 -5.40
CA ALA A 288 -8.50 -8.53 -5.01
C ALA A 288 -7.54 -8.12 -3.88
N ASN A 289 -7.02 -6.88 -3.90
CA ASN A 289 -6.16 -6.35 -2.85
C ASN A 289 -6.84 -6.39 -1.47
N TYR A 290 -8.15 -6.08 -1.41
CA TYR A 290 -8.93 -6.16 -0.17
C TYR A 290 -9.01 -7.60 0.39
N TYR A 291 -8.98 -8.60 -0.48
CA TYR A 291 -8.92 -10.02 -0.11
C TYR A 291 -7.49 -10.57 -0.08
N SER A 292 -6.49 -9.71 0.09
CA SER A 292 -5.06 -10.06 0.15
C SER A 292 -4.49 -10.74 -1.11
N ALA A 293 -5.22 -10.72 -2.23
CA ALA A 293 -4.74 -11.15 -3.53
C ALA A 293 -4.09 -9.96 -4.26
N ARG A 294 -2.76 -9.86 -4.12
CA ARG A 294 -1.95 -8.73 -4.58
C ARG A 294 -1.14 -9.11 -5.80
N PHE A 295 -1.07 -8.20 -6.78
CA PHE A 295 -0.39 -8.43 -8.06
C PHE A 295 0.55 -7.26 -8.37
N LYS A 296 1.73 -7.59 -8.89
CA LYS A 296 2.66 -6.63 -9.46
C LYS A 296 2.45 -6.53 -10.97
N SER A 297 2.42 -5.31 -11.48
CA SER A 297 2.30 -5.08 -12.92
C SER A 297 3.56 -5.48 -13.67
N GLU A 298 3.36 -6.06 -14.85
CA GLU A 298 4.37 -6.29 -15.89
C GLU A 298 3.97 -5.56 -17.18
#